data_AF-A0A3M1DMI0-F1
#
_entry.id   AF-A0A3M1DMI0-F1
#
_cell.length_a   1.000
_cell.length_b   1.000
_cell.length_c   1.000
_cell.angle_alpha   90.00
_cell.angle_beta   90.00
_cell.angle_gamma   90.00
#
_symmetry.space_group_name_H-M   'P 1'
#
loop_
_entity.id
_entity.type
_entity.pdbx_description
1 polymer ?
#
loop_
_entity_poly.entity_id
_entity_poly.type
_entity_poly.pdbx_seq_one_letter_code
_entity_poly.pdbx_strand_id
1 'polypeptide(L)'
;MTIWDQVLSALQAAVPAAAPLLYGTLGEVTAERSGVVNLGMEGMMLMGAVVAFAVTQATGNVWLALLAAALIGALMGLIHAFTTISLRINQVVGGLALTMIGTGISGIMGKRFIGMPPRAQLKPV
;
A
#
# COMPACT_ATOMS: atom_id res chain seq x y z
N MET A 1 22.61 -19.49 -15.37
CA MET A 1 21.71 -19.22 -14.24
C MET A 1 21.14 -20.54 -13.79
N THR A 2 21.55 -21.01 -12.62
CA THR A 2 21.11 -22.27 -12.01
C THR A 2 19.84 -22.08 -11.20
N ILE A 3 19.16 -23.16 -10.83
CA ILE A 3 18.01 -23.12 -9.91
C ILE A 3 18.39 -22.45 -8.57
N TRP A 4 19.63 -22.65 -8.11
CA TRP A 4 20.14 -22.06 -6.88
C TRP A 4 20.27 -20.54 -6.98
N ASP A 5 20.63 -20.01 -8.16
CA ASP A 5 20.68 -18.57 -8.40
C ASP A 5 19.27 -17.94 -8.37
N GLN A 6 18.26 -18.65 -8.89
CA GLN A 6 16.86 -18.21 -8.84
C GLN A 6 16.32 -18.18 -7.41
N VAL A 7 16.61 -19.22 -6.62
CA VAL A 7 16.23 -19.26 -5.20
C VAL A 7 16.91 -18.13 -4.42
N LEU A 8 18.21 -17.91 -4.62
CA LEU A 8 18.95 -16.87 -3.92
C LEU A 8 18.41 -15.47 -4.25
N SER A 9 18.14 -15.19 -5.53
CA SER A 9 17.58 -13.89 -5.97
C SER A 9 16.16 -13.64 -5.44
N ALA A 10 15.31 -14.67 -5.39
CA ALA A 10 13.98 -14.56 -4.79
C ALA A 10 14.07 -14.22 -3.29
N LEU A 11 14.96 -14.89 -2.55
CA LEU A 11 15.17 -14.61 -1.12
C LEU A 11 15.70 -13.19 -0.88
N GLN A 12 16.63 -12.72 -1.71
CA GLN A 12 17.14 -11.36 -1.63
C GLN A 12 16.06 -10.30 -1.88
N ALA A 13 15.10 -10.55 -2.77
CA ALA A 13 13.98 -9.66 -3.02
C ALA A 13 12.91 -9.74 -1.91
N ALA A 14 12.69 -10.92 -1.34
CA ALA A 14 11.66 -11.16 -0.34
C ALA A 14 11.92 -10.41 0.98
N VAL A 15 13.16 -10.37 1.46
CA VAL A 15 13.51 -9.72 2.74
C VAL A 15 13.10 -8.24 2.81
N PRO A 16 13.50 -7.36 1.87
CA PRO A 16 13.08 -5.95 1.90
C PRO A 16 11.59 -5.76 1.59
N ALA A 17 10.98 -6.64 0.79
CA ALA A 17 9.55 -6.60 0.51
C ALA A 17 8.69 -7.00 1.73
N ALA A 18 9.23 -7.83 2.63
CA ALA A 18 8.52 -8.29 3.82
C ALA A 18 8.22 -7.14 4.80
N ALA A 19 9.11 -6.15 4.94
CA ALA A 19 8.93 -5.06 5.90
C ALA A 19 7.61 -4.27 5.70
N PRO A 20 7.29 -3.72 4.51
CA PRO A 20 6.02 -3.04 4.30
C PRO A 20 4.82 -3.99 4.42
N LEU A 21 4.96 -5.25 3.99
CA LEU A 21 3.91 -6.25 4.12
C LEU A 21 3.59 -6.56 5.59
N LEU A 22 4.61 -6.69 6.45
CA LEU A 22 4.44 -6.91 7.89
C LEU A 22 3.65 -5.77 8.56
N TYR A 23 3.91 -4.51 8.19
CA TYR A 23 3.10 -3.39 8.70
C TYR A 23 1.65 -3.47 8.23
N GLY A 24 1.44 -3.88 6.98
CA GLY A 24 0.10 -4.12 6.45
C GLY A 24 -0.64 -5.23 7.19
N THR A 25 0.00 -6.39 7.41
CA THR A 25 -0.63 -7.53 8.11
C THR A 25 -0.96 -7.23 9.56
N LEU A 26 -0.14 -6.42 10.26
CA LEU A 26 -0.49 -5.94 11.61
C LEU A 26 -1.79 -5.11 11.61
N GLY A 27 -1.98 -4.29 10.57
CA GLY A 27 -3.23 -3.55 10.34
C GLY A 27 -4.41 -4.49 10.10
N GLU A 28 -4.24 -5.50 9.23
CA GLU A 28 -5.28 -6.49 8.95
C GLU A 28 -5.66 -7.32 10.18
N VAL A 29 -4.69 -7.84 10.93
CA VAL A 29 -4.95 -8.59 12.18
C VAL A 29 -5.74 -7.75 13.18
N THR A 30 -5.56 -6.43 13.17
CA THR A 30 -6.34 -5.53 14.02
C THR A 30 -7.77 -5.37 13.50
N ALA A 31 -7.97 -5.26 12.19
CA ALA A 31 -9.29 -5.19 11.56
C ALA A 31 -10.07 -6.51 11.70
N GLU A 32 -9.43 -7.66 11.51
CA GLU A 32 -10.07 -8.97 11.64
C GLU A 32 -10.54 -9.21 13.09
N ARG A 33 -9.74 -8.78 14.07
CA ARG A 33 -10.14 -8.83 15.49
C ARG A 33 -11.35 -7.95 15.82
N SER A 34 -11.63 -6.92 15.02
CA SER A 34 -12.86 -6.12 15.16
C SER A 34 -14.03 -6.66 14.32
N GLY A 35 -13.86 -7.79 13.63
CA GLY A 35 -14.88 -8.43 12.81
C GLY A 35 -14.96 -7.89 11.38
N VAL A 36 -13.95 -7.14 10.92
CA VAL A 36 -13.89 -6.59 9.56
C VAL A 36 -12.68 -7.17 8.82
N VAL A 37 -12.96 -8.07 7.90
CA VAL A 37 -11.97 -8.64 6.98
C VAL A 37 -11.72 -7.64 5.85
N ASN A 38 -10.45 -7.44 5.47
CA ASN A 38 -10.06 -6.40 4.51
C ASN A 38 -9.07 -6.88 3.45
N LEU A 39 -9.56 -7.60 2.44
CA LEU A 39 -8.76 -7.96 1.25
C LEU A 39 -8.42 -6.76 0.33
N GLY A 40 -8.82 -5.54 0.73
CA GLY A 40 -8.51 -4.29 0.04
C GLY A 40 -7.12 -3.73 0.33
N MET A 41 -6.37 -4.33 1.26
CA MET A 41 -5.11 -3.76 1.79
C MET A 41 -4.08 -3.47 0.70
N GLU A 42 -4.01 -4.31 -0.34
CA GLU A 42 -2.96 -4.22 -1.36
C GLU A 42 -3.16 -2.96 -2.20
N GLY A 43 -4.41 -2.67 -2.59
CA GLY A 43 -4.77 -1.41 -3.21
C GLY A 43 -4.49 -0.20 -2.33
N MET A 44 -4.72 -0.31 -1.02
CA MET A 44 -4.40 0.77 -0.05
C MET A 44 -2.91 1.03 0.05
N MET A 45 -2.09 -0.01 0.07
CA MET A 45 -0.64 0.09 0.09
C MET A 45 -0.11 0.76 -1.19
N LEU A 46 -0.61 0.36 -2.36
CA LEU A 46 -0.22 0.96 -3.64
C LEU A 46 -0.60 2.44 -3.74
N MET A 47 -1.80 2.79 -3.28
CA MET A 47 -2.25 4.19 -3.22
C MET A 47 -1.42 5.00 -2.21
N GLY A 48 -1.11 4.44 -1.04
CA GLY A 48 -0.20 5.05 -0.08
C GLY A 48 1.18 5.31 -0.67
N ALA A 49 1.75 4.33 -1.38
CA ALA A 49 3.07 4.44 -2.01
C ALA A 49 3.12 5.54 -3.08
N VAL A 50 2.14 5.58 -4.00
CA VAL A 50 2.14 6.60 -5.06
C VAL A 50 1.90 8.00 -4.51
N VAL A 51 1.07 8.15 -3.47
CA VAL A 51 0.83 9.44 -2.80
C VAL A 51 2.07 9.89 -2.03
N ALA A 52 2.72 9.00 -1.27
CA ALA A 52 3.97 9.31 -0.59
C ALA A 52 5.04 9.80 -1.57
N PHE A 53 5.20 9.10 -2.71
CA PHE A 53 6.15 9.49 -3.73
C PHE A 53 5.80 10.86 -4.34
N ALA A 54 4.52 11.07 -4.69
CA ALA A 54 4.06 12.35 -5.23
C ALA A 54 4.31 13.53 -4.28
N VAL A 55 4.04 13.35 -2.99
CA VAL A 55 4.25 14.40 -1.98
C VAL A 55 5.73 14.63 -1.72
N THR A 56 6.54 13.57 -1.71
CA THR A 56 8.00 13.69 -1.64
C THR A 56 8.54 14.48 -2.83
N GLN A 57 8.05 14.20 -4.04
CA GLN A 57 8.42 14.96 -5.24
C GLN A 57 7.94 16.41 -5.19
N ALA A 58 6.76 16.68 -4.66
CA ALA A 58 6.25 18.05 -4.59
C ALA A 58 6.99 18.89 -3.54
N THR A 59 7.30 18.31 -2.38
CA THR A 59 7.68 19.08 -1.18
C THR A 59 9.11 18.86 -0.68
N GLY A 60 9.75 17.75 -1.08
CA GLY A 60 11.03 17.34 -0.51
C GLY A 60 10.97 16.96 0.96
N ASN A 61 9.78 16.77 1.55
CA ASN A 61 9.61 16.46 2.97
C ASN A 61 9.01 15.06 3.15
N VAL A 62 9.81 14.14 3.69
CA VAL A 62 9.42 12.73 3.85
C VAL A 62 8.38 12.52 4.96
N TRP A 63 8.37 13.37 6.00
CA TRP A 63 7.36 13.29 7.06
C TRP A 63 5.98 13.69 6.57
N LEU A 64 5.93 14.70 5.70
CA LEU A 64 4.67 15.10 5.06
C LEU A 64 4.18 14.02 4.10
N ALA A 65 5.10 13.36 3.38
CA ALA A 65 4.76 12.21 2.53
C ALA A 65 4.21 11.04 3.34
N LEU A 66 4.79 10.74 4.50
CA LEU A 66 4.30 9.70 5.41
C LEU A 66 2.90 10.03 5.92
N LEU A 67 2.66 11.29 6.35
CA LEU A 67 1.34 11.73 6.78
C LEU A 67 0.30 11.61 5.65
N ALA A 68 0.64 12.04 4.44
CA ALA A 68 -0.25 11.93 3.28
C ALA A 68 -0.58 10.48 2.92
N ALA A 69 0.39 9.56 3.03
CA ALA A 69 0.18 8.14 2.83
C ALA A 69 -0.73 7.52 3.91
N ALA A 70 -0.55 7.92 5.17
CA ALA A 70 -1.44 7.49 6.25
C ALA A 70 -2.89 7.98 6.03
N LEU A 71 -3.06 9.24 5.59
CA LEU A 71 -4.37 9.81 5.30
C LEU A 71 -5.07 9.12 4.13
N ILE A 72 -4.36 8.79 3.04
CA ILE A 72 -5.00 8.08 1.92
C ILE A 72 -5.37 6.64 2.31
N GLY A 73 -4.53 5.97 3.10
CA GLY A 73 -4.85 4.65 3.65
C GLY A 73 -6.08 4.69 4.56
N ALA A 74 -6.15 5.67 5.45
CA ALA A 74 -7.32 5.89 6.32
C ALA A 74 -8.59 6.18 5.52
N LEU A 75 -8.49 7.01 4.46
CA LEU A 75 -9.62 7.30 3.58
C LEU A 75 -10.13 6.05 2.86
N MET A 76 -9.24 5.22 2.33
CA MET A 76 -9.64 3.95 1.69
C MET A 76 -10.20 2.96 2.70
N GLY A 77 -9.62 2.87 3.90
CA GLY A 77 -10.16 2.09 5.01
C GLY A 77 -11.57 2.55 5.40
N LEU A 78 -11.84 3.85 5.39
CA LEU A 78 -13.17 4.41 5.64
C LEU A 78 -14.16 4.02 4.52
N ILE A 79 -13.73 4.05 3.25
CA ILE A 79 -14.54 3.57 2.12
C ILE A 79 -14.88 2.08 2.30
N HIS A 80 -13.90 1.25 2.67
CA HIS A 80 -14.12 -0.17 2.95
C HIS A 80 -15.11 -0.37 4.11
N ALA A 81 -14.90 0.32 5.23
CA ALA A 81 -15.79 0.26 6.39
C ALA A 81 -17.21 0.72 6.05
N PHE A 82 -17.38 1.80 5.30
CA PHE A 82 -18.69 2.27 4.88
C PHE A 82 -19.42 1.25 4.00
N THR A 83 -18.73 0.71 3.00
CA THR A 83 -19.34 -0.28 2.07
C THR A 83 -19.66 -1.61 2.76
N THR A 84 -18.80 -2.08 3.65
CA THR A 84 -18.97 -3.38 4.31
C THR A 84 -19.86 -3.34 5.54
N ILE A 85 -19.77 -2.28 6.35
CA ILE A 85 -20.54 -2.15 7.61
C ILE A 85 -21.88 -1.49 7.34
N SER A 86 -21.90 -0.35 6.64
CA SER A 86 -23.14 0.43 6.45
C SER A 86 -23.99 -0.14 5.31
N LEU A 87 -23.36 -0.48 4.18
CA LEU A 87 -24.07 -1.02 3.02
C LEU A 87 -24.18 -2.55 3.01
N ARG A 88 -23.54 -3.24 3.97
CA ARG A 88 -23.55 -4.70 4.12
C ARG A 88 -23.11 -5.46 2.86
N ILE A 89 -22.22 -4.87 2.08
CA ILE A 89 -21.59 -5.56 0.94
C ILE A 89 -20.72 -6.70 1.46
N ASN A 90 -20.68 -7.81 0.73
CA ASN A 90 -19.77 -8.92 1.02
C ASN A 90 -18.33 -8.40 1.09
N GLN A 91 -17.68 -8.57 2.24
CA GLN A 91 -16.36 -8.01 2.53
C GLN A 91 -15.25 -8.53 1.61
N VAL A 92 -15.37 -9.78 1.13
CA VAL A 92 -14.44 -10.38 0.18
C VAL A 92 -14.56 -9.68 -1.17
N VAL A 93 -15.79 -9.54 -1.70
CA VAL A 93 -16.04 -8.90 -2.99
C VAL A 93 -15.68 -7.41 -2.93
N GLY A 94 -16.10 -6.71 -1.87
CA GLY A 94 -15.79 -5.30 -1.66
C GLY A 94 -14.29 -5.05 -1.49
N GLY A 95 -13.59 -5.89 -0.72
CA GLY A 95 -12.15 -5.81 -0.55
C GLY A 95 -11.39 -6.04 -1.85
N LEU A 96 -11.70 -7.11 -2.61
CA LEU A 96 -11.08 -7.36 -3.91
C LEU A 96 -11.34 -6.24 -4.92
N ALA A 97 -12.56 -5.70 -4.95
CA ALA A 97 -12.87 -4.53 -5.78
C ALA A 97 -12.04 -3.30 -5.39
N LEU A 98 -11.87 -3.04 -4.09
CA LEU A 98 -11.05 -1.94 -3.59
C LEU A 98 -9.57 -2.13 -3.95
N THR A 99 -9.06 -3.36 -3.91
CA THR A 99 -7.71 -3.69 -4.40
C THR A 99 -7.57 -3.37 -5.89
N MET A 100 -8.51 -3.81 -6.73
CA MET A 100 -8.47 -3.52 -8.18
C MET A 100 -8.51 -2.02 -8.49
N ILE A 101 -9.35 -1.27 -7.78
CA ILE A 101 -9.43 0.18 -7.89
C ILE A 101 -8.09 0.83 -7.48
N GLY A 102 -7.54 0.43 -6.33
CA GLY A 102 -6.26 0.93 -5.84
C GLY A 102 -5.12 0.67 -6.81
N THR A 103 -5.03 -0.56 -7.36
CA THR A 103 -4.04 -0.93 -8.37
C THR A 103 -4.20 -0.12 -9.65
N GLY A 104 -5.42 0.05 -10.15
CA GLY A 104 -5.69 0.82 -11.37
C GLY A 104 -5.34 2.30 -11.24
N ILE A 105 -5.82 2.96 -10.18
CA ILE A 105 -5.59 4.38 -9.94
C ILE A 105 -4.11 4.64 -9.66
N SER A 106 -3.49 3.86 -8.77
CA SER A 106 -2.07 4.02 -8.45
C SER A 106 -1.18 3.81 -9.66
N GLY A 107 -1.50 2.84 -10.52
CA GLY A 107 -0.79 2.62 -11.77
C GLY A 107 -0.84 3.83 -12.70
N ILE A 108 -2.02 4.42 -12.91
CA ILE A 108 -2.18 5.62 -13.76
C ILE A 108 -1.44 6.82 -13.16
N MET A 109 -1.61 7.07 -11.86
CA MET A 109 -0.94 8.16 -11.16
C MET A 109 0.59 7.99 -11.14
N GLY A 110 1.06 6.74 -11.04
CA GLY A 110 2.46 6.37 -10.98
C GLY A 110 3.21 6.54 -12.29
N LYS A 111 2.53 6.45 -13.44
CA LYS A 111 3.16 6.54 -14.78
C LYS A 111 4.07 7.76 -14.94
N ARG A 112 3.66 8.93 -14.44
CA ARG A 112 4.44 10.17 -14.54
C ARG A 112 5.72 10.19 -13.69
N PHE A 113 5.86 9.26 -12.76
CA PHE A 113 6.96 9.18 -11.81
C PHE A 113 8.00 8.12 -12.18
N ILE A 114 7.72 7.30 -13.21
CA ILE A 114 8.63 6.25 -13.67
C ILE A 114 9.97 6.90 -14.09
N GLY A 115 11.07 6.36 -13.55
CA GLY A 115 12.43 6.84 -13.84
C GLY A 115 12.85 8.11 -13.08
N MET A 116 11.98 8.68 -12.23
CA MET A 116 12.34 9.83 -11.41
C MET A 116 12.94 9.38 -10.07
N PRO A 117 14.10 9.90 -9.65
CA PRO A 117 14.57 9.69 -8.29
C PRO A 117 13.73 10.51 -7.30
N PRO A 118 13.50 10.01 -6.07
CA PRO A 118 12.82 10.76 -5.03
C PRO A 118 13.68 11.96 -4.58
N ARG A 119 13.07 13.15 -4.49
CA ARG A 119 13.73 14.40 -4.07
C ARG A 119 14.26 14.39 -2.64
N ALA A 120 13.70 13.56 -1.76
CA ALA A 120 14.16 13.37 -0.40
C ALA A 120 14.03 11.89 0.00
N GLN A 121 14.96 11.42 0.83
CA GLN A 121 15.01 10.05 1.31
C GLN A 121 15.20 10.05 2.82
N LEU A 122 14.61 9.05 3.50
CA LEU A 122 14.95 8.81 4.90
C LEU A 122 16.41 8.38 4.97
N LYS A 123 17.19 9.02 5.83
CA LYS A 123 18.54 8.57 6.12
C LYS A 123 18.44 7.23 6.86
N PRO A 124 19.22 6.21 6.48
CA PRO A 124 19.34 5.00 7.27
C PRO A 124 19.73 5.38 8.71
N VAL A 125 19.04 4.80 9.68
CA VAL A 125 19.39 4.88 11.11
C VAL A 125 20.42 3.83 11.46
#